data_AF-A0A2N2YBW2-F1
#
_entry.id   AF-A0A2N2YBW2-F1
#
_cell.length_a   1.000
_cell.length_b   1.000
_cell.length_c   1.000
_cell.angle_alpha   90.00
_cell.angle_beta   90.00
_cell.angle_gamma   90.00
#
_symmetry.space_group_name_H-M   'P 1'
#
loop_
_entity.id
_entity.type
_entity.pdbx_description
1 polymer ?
#
loop_
_entity_poly.entity_id
_entity_poly.type
_entity_poly.pdbx_seq_one_letter_code
_entity_poly.pdbx_strand_id
1 'polypeptide(L)'
;MAQFLYPNTDVNTGAWSGSPINNEGNLYQNIDEVTTDESDFVRAQNNPRNSKAIFGLSSGATPQTGTRTLNVRWRVNTSGGGSHSEMSFDVRLLDSTNSVIQAAPTVFPPTNFLIWVSLNLIITESISDYSALRVEVEASQIGGSQTGWIEVARVRFQIPDEATGGNASKIYLIT
;
A
#
# COMPACT_ATOMS: atom_id res chain seq x y z
N MET A 1 -17.13 -12.44 0.96
CA MET A 1 -16.64 -11.43 -0.02
C MET A 1 -15.38 -10.85 0.59
N ALA A 2 -14.27 -10.85 -0.16
CA ALA A 2 -13.00 -10.33 0.33
C ALA A 2 -13.15 -8.94 0.95
N GLN A 3 -12.62 -8.77 2.15
CA GLN A 3 -12.55 -7.47 2.82
C GLN A 3 -11.22 -6.78 2.50
N PHE A 4 -11.26 -5.46 2.32
CA PHE A 4 -10.10 -4.66 1.98
C PHE A 4 -9.96 -3.47 2.93
N LEU A 5 -8.74 -3.21 3.36
CA LEU A 5 -8.35 -1.99 4.06
C LEU A 5 -7.66 -1.06 3.07
N TYR A 6 -8.01 0.22 3.12
CA TYR A 6 -7.50 1.26 2.23
C TYR A 6 -6.75 2.32 3.03
N PRO A 7 -5.78 3.03 2.44
CA PRO A 7 -5.23 4.23 3.04
C PRO A 7 -6.34 5.18 3.52
N ASN A 8 -6.23 5.70 4.74
CA ASN A 8 -7.21 6.63 5.29
C ASN A 8 -6.59 7.85 5.97
N THR A 9 -5.26 7.86 6.12
CA THR A 9 -4.52 8.89 6.82
C THR A 9 -3.09 8.98 6.29
N ASP A 10 -2.55 10.21 6.27
CA ASP A 10 -1.14 10.46 6.01
C ASP A 10 -0.37 10.45 7.34
N VAL A 11 0.44 9.42 7.57
CA VAL A 11 1.26 9.32 8.79
C VAL A 11 2.57 10.07 8.62
N ASN A 12 3.17 9.96 7.44
CA ASN A 12 4.35 10.73 7.05
C ASN A 12 4.40 10.78 5.52
N THR A 13 4.36 11.97 4.92
CA THR A 13 4.38 12.11 3.46
C THR A 13 5.78 12.33 2.89
N GLY A 14 6.77 12.66 3.72
CA GLY A 14 8.13 12.97 3.26
C GLY A 14 8.14 13.98 2.11
N ALA A 15 8.84 13.64 1.03
CA ALA A 15 8.90 14.42 -0.20
C ALA A 15 8.00 13.84 -1.31
N TRP A 16 6.89 13.21 -0.94
CA TRP A 16 5.86 12.76 -1.87
C TRP A 16 4.80 13.85 -2.08
N SER A 17 4.17 13.85 -3.25
CA SER A 17 3.13 14.81 -3.65
C SER A 17 1.99 14.10 -4.39
N GLY A 18 0.77 14.59 -4.29
CA GLY A 18 -0.40 14.04 -4.99
C GLY A 18 -0.63 14.68 -6.35
N SER A 19 -1.28 13.95 -7.26
CA SER A 19 -1.77 14.44 -8.54
C SER A 19 -3.06 13.70 -8.89
N PRO A 20 -4.19 14.40 -9.10
CA PRO A 20 -4.41 15.80 -8.76
C PRO A 20 -4.26 16.02 -7.25
N ILE A 21 -3.82 17.20 -6.82
CA ILE A 21 -3.87 17.53 -5.38
C ILE A 21 -5.34 17.62 -5.02
N ASN A 22 -5.82 16.73 -4.15
CA ASN A 22 -7.16 16.85 -3.60
C ASN A 22 -7.32 18.20 -2.88
N ASN A 23 -8.55 18.71 -2.78
CA ASN A 23 -8.80 20.03 -2.18
C ASN A 23 -8.33 20.13 -0.71
N GLU A 24 -8.11 19.00 -0.04
CA GLU A 24 -7.68 18.91 1.35
C GLU A 24 -6.16 18.78 1.52
N GLY A 25 -5.41 18.50 0.46
CA GLY A 25 -3.95 18.29 0.50
C GLY A 25 -3.51 16.93 1.07
N ASN A 26 -4.44 16.00 1.31
CA ASN A 26 -4.16 14.67 1.86
C ASN A 26 -3.77 13.67 0.76
N LEU A 27 -2.58 13.09 0.82
CA LEU A 27 -2.07 12.18 -0.21
C LEU A 27 -2.80 10.83 -0.26
N TYR A 28 -3.28 10.33 0.88
CA TYR A 28 -3.96 9.02 0.92
C TYR A 28 -5.20 8.96 0.02
N GLN A 29 -5.90 10.07 -0.23
CA GLN A 29 -7.10 10.11 -1.09
C GLN A 29 -6.78 9.89 -2.58
N ASN A 30 -5.52 9.99 -2.98
CA ASN A 30 -5.09 9.69 -4.34
C ASN A 30 -4.81 8.19 -4.56
N ILE A 31 -4.88 7.36 -3.50
CA ILE A 31 -4.49 5.94 -3.55
C ILE A 31 -5.46 5.00 -2.82
N ASP A 32 -6.54 5.53 -2.24
CA ASP A 32 -7.58 4.80 -1.47
C ASP A 32 -8.74 4.28 -2.33
N GLU A 33 -8.53 4.18 -3.63
CA GLU A 33 -9.64 3.98 -4.55
C GLU A 33 -10.23 2.56 -4.53
N VAL A 34 -11.57 2.50 -4.59
CA VAL A 34 -12.31 1.25 -4.80
C VAL A 34 -12.21 0.79 -6.25
N THR A 35 -12.39 1.72 -7.18
CA THR A 35 -12.21 1.53 -8.62
C THR A 35 -10.95 2.27 -9.03
N THR A 36 -10.01 1.59 -9.67
CA THR A 36 -8.73 2.21 -10.01
C THR A 36 -8.92 3.30 -11.06
N ASP A 37 -8.51 4.52 -10.75
CA ASP A 37 -8.20 5.60 -11.67
C ASP A 37 -6.67 5.71 -11.80
N GLU A 38 -6.18 5.99 -12.99
CA GLU A 38 -4.74 6.19 -13.24
C GLU A 38 -4.39 7.68 -13.38
N SER A 39 -5.40 8.56 -13.33
CA SER A 39 -5.19 10.00 -13.16
C SER A 39 -4.80 10.38 -11.75
N ASP A 40 -5.19 9.56 -10.77
CA ASP A 40 -5.02 9.81 -9.35
C ASP A 40 -3.85 8.98 -8.81
N PHE A 41 -2.82 9.66 -8.32
CA PHE A 41 -1.62 9.01 -7.81
C PHE A 41 -0.87 9.89 -6.83
N VAL A 42 -0.07 9.25 -5.98
CA VAL A 42 1.00 9.90 -5.23
C VAL A 42 2.33 9.66 -5.92
N ARG A 43 3.18 10.68 -5.94
CA ARG A 43 4.44 10.71 -6.67
C ARG A 43 5.58 11.05 -5.73
N ALA A 44 6.68 10.30 -5.82
CA ALA A 44 7.93 10.67 -5.18
C ALA A 44 8.55 11.91 -5.87
N GLN A 45 9.31 12.71 -5.13
CA GLN A 45 10.15 13.76 -5.72
C GLN A 45 11.04 13.23 -6.86
N ASN A 46 11.47 14.13 -7.74
CA ASN A 46 12.44 13.83 -8.78
C ASN A 46 13.75 13.33 -8.17
N ASN A 47 14.30 12.26 -8.73
CA ASN A 47 15.57 11.65 -8.34
C ASN A 47 15.62 11.34 -6.83
N PRO A 48 14.63 10.57 -6.32
CA PRO A 48 14.47 10.35 -4.90
C PRO A 48 15.70 9.62 -4.33
N ARG A 49 16.07 9.94 -3.09
CA ARG A 49 17.13 9.25 -2.34
C ARG A 49 16.53 8.69 -1.06
N ASN A 50 16.11 7.43 -1.10
CA ASN A 50 15.40 6.77 0.01
C ASN A 50 14.20 7.59 0.48
N SER A 51 13.39 8.08 -0.46
CA SER A 51 12.24 8.94 -0.20
C SER A 51 11.06 8.09 0.27
N LYS A 52 10.63 8.30 1.51
CA LYS A 52 9.60 7.49 2.17
C LYS A 52 8.27 8.23 2.29
N ALA A 53 7.19 7.49 2.16
CA ALA A 53 5.86 7.88 2.62
C ALA A 53 5.22 6.73 3.40
N ILE A 54 4.45 7.07 4.43
CA ILE A 54 3.74 6.15 5.32
C ILE A 54 2.27 6.56 5.34
N PHE A 55 1.41 5.60 5.02
CA PHE A 55 -0.04 5.76 5.03
C PHE A 55 -0.65 4.84 6.08
N GLY A 56 -1.55 5.37 6.90
CA GLY A 56 -2.37 4.54 7.78
C GLY A 56 -3.47 3.85 6.99
N LEU A 57 -3.77 2.61 7.33
CA LEU A 57 -4.89 1.87 6.72
C LEU A 57 -6.16 2.02 7.57
N SER A 58 -7.31 1.99 6.92
CA SER A 58 -8.61 1.88 7.56
C SER A 58 -8.65 0.65 8.48
N SER A 59 -9.34 0.77 9.61
CA SER A 59 -9.57 -0.38 10.50
C SER A 59 -10.42 -1.46 9.80
N GLY A 60 -10.14 -2.72 10.13
CA GLY A 60 -10.91 -3.87 9.66
C GLY A 60 -11.67 -4.58 10.78
N ALA A 61 -12.33 -5.67 10.40
CA ALA A 61 -12.85 -6.67 11.32
C ALA A 61 -11.77 -7.22 12.27
N THR A 62 -12.21 -7.89 13.34
CA THR A 62 -11.29 -8.62 14.23
C THR A 62 -10.43 -9.59 13.41
N PRO A 63 -9.10 -9.59 13.60
CA PRO A 63 -8.22 -10.45 12.82
C PRO A 63 -8.59 -11.93 12.93
N GLN A 64 -8.72 -12.58 11.78
CA GLN A 64 -8.95 -14.02 11.68
C GLN A 64 -7.76 -14.71 11.02
N THR A 65 -7.63 -16.03 11.23
CA THR A 65 -6.65 -16.85 10.52
C THR A 65 -7.00 -16.91 9.04
N GLY A 66 -6.03 -16.69 8.16
CA GLY A 66 -6.22 -16.78 6.71
C GLY A 66 -5.17 -16.02 5.92
N THR A 67 -5.24 -16.14 4.61
CA THR A 67 -4.35 -15.42 3.68
C THR A 67 -4.62 -13.93 3.71
N ARG A 68 -3.54 -13.15 3.76
CA ARG A 68 -3.57 -11.69 3.67
C ARG A 68 -2.67 -11.25 2.52
N THR A 69 -3.10 -10.21 1.80
CA THR A 69 -2.34 -9.72 0.65
C THR A 69 -2.33 -8.19 0.63
N LEU A 70 -1.16 -7.59 0.84
CA LEU A 70 -0.95 -6.17 0.51
C LEU A 70 -0.69 -6.06 -0.98
N ASN A 71 -1.50 -5.26 -1.66
CA ASN A 71 -1.43 -5.01 -3.08
C ASN A 71 -1.14 -3.52 -3.30
N VAL A 72 -0.01 -3.23 -3.95
CA VAL A 72 0.36 -1.86 -4.34
C VAL A 72 0.49 -1.81 -5.85
N ARG A 73 -0.17 -0.81 -6.46
CA ARG A 73 -0.11 -0.53 -7.89
C ARG A 73 0.69 0.75 -8.12
N TRP A 74 1.71 0.65 -8.95
CA TRP A 74 2.69 1.73 -9.12
C TRP A 74 3.34 1.66 -10.50
N ARG A 75 3.99 2.75 -10.91
CA ARG A 75 4.77 2.88 -12.15
C ARG A 75 6.01 3.75 -11.96
N VAL A 76 6.98 3.59 -12.86
CA VAL A 76 8.13 4.50 -12.99
C VAL A 76 7.94 5.36 -14.22
N ASN A 77 8.22 6.65 -14.05
CA ASN A 77 8.30 7.62 -15.13
C ASN A 77 9.69 8.26 -15.14
N THR A 78 10.12 8.69 -16.32
CA THR A 78 11.35 9.43 -16.50
C THR A 78 11.17 10.63 -17.41
N SER A 79 12.06 11.60 -17.31
CA SER A 79 12.13 12.74 -18.22
C SER A 79 13.57 13.21 -18.44
N GLY A 80 13.76 14.03 -19.49
CA GLY A 80 15.08 14.52 -19.90
C GLY A 80 15.81 13.59 -20.86
N GLY A 81 16.99 14.04 -21.33
CA GLY A 81 17.91 13.23 -22.12
C GLY A 81 18.89 12.44 -21.25
N GLY A 82 19.59 11.48 -21.84
CA GLY A 82 20.63 10.69 -21.17
C GLY A 82 20.28 9.21 -20.99
N SER A 83 21.07 8.52 -20.16
CA SER A 83 20.83 7.13 -19.78
C SER A 83 19.60 7.00 -18.88
N HIS A 84 18.87 5.90 -19.08
CA HIS A 84 17.64 5.61 -18.37
C HIS A 84 17.81 5.64 -16.86
N SER A 85 16.86 6.25 -16.13
CA SER A 85 16.86 6.21 -14.66
C SER A 85 16.62 4.79 -14.18
N GLU A 86 17.53 4.27 -13.37
CA GLU A 86 17.35 3.01 -12.67
C GLU A 86 16.74 3.31 -11.30
N MET A 87 15.55 2.77 -11.06
CA MET A 87 14.75 3.06 -9.87
C MET A 87 14.57 1.80 -9.04
N SER A 88 14.65 1.92 -7.71
CA SER A 88 14.24 0.90 -6.76
C SER A 88 12.93 1.32 -6.08
N PHE A 89 12.05 0.34 -5.86
CA PHE A 89 10.82 0.52 -5.10
C PHE A 89 10.69 -0.56 -4.03
N ASP A 90 10.48 -0.13 -2.80
CA ASP A 90 10.25 -0.99 -1.65
C ASP A 90 8.87 -0.71 -1.03
N VAL A 91 8.18 -1.78 -0.64
CA VAL A 91 6.87 -1.71 0.03
C VAL A 91 6.95 -2.52 1.32
N ARG A 92 6.52 -1.92 2.43
CA ARG A 92 6.52 -2.56 3.75
C ARG A 92 5.15 -2.41 4.42
N LEU A 93 4.68 -3.47 5.05
CA LEU A 93 3.57 -3.44 5.99
C LEU A 93 4.14 -3.22 7.40
N LEU A 94 3.63 -2.21 8.10
CA LEU A 94 4.09 -1.83 9.43
C LEU A 94 2.96 -1.97 10.47
N ASP A 95 3.35 -2.12 11.73
CA ASP A 95 2.46 -2.00 12.88
C ASP A 95 2.31 -0.54 13.38
N SER A 96 1.63 -0.38 14.52
CA SER A 96 1.40 0.92 15.17
C SER A 96 2.68 1.62 15.65
N THR A 97 3.76 0.87 15.84
CA THR A 97 5.07 1.34 16.29
C THR A 97 6.03 1.60 15.11
N ASN A 98 5.57 1.44 13.88
CA ASN A 98 6.37 1.43 12.64
C ASN A 98 7.35 0.25 12.53
N SER A 99 7.15 -0.82 13.30
CA SER A 99 7.93 -2.05 13.14
C SER A 99 7.48 -2.78 11.87
N VAL A 100 8.44 -3.27 11.09
CA VAL A 100 8.16 -3.99 9.84
C VAL A 100 7.57 -5.35 10.17
N ILE A 101 6.30 -5.54 9.81
CA ILE A 101 5.63 -6.85 9.84
C ILE A 101 6.11 -7.68 8.65
N GLN A 102 6.21 -7.04 7.48
CA GLN A 102 6.60 -7.69 6.24
C GLN A 102 7.12 -6.67 5.23
N ALA A 103 8.10 -7.07 4.42
CA ALA A 103 8.59 -6.31 3.29
C ALA A 103 8.44 -7.11 1.98
N ALA A 104 8.14 -6.40 0.89
CA ALA A 104 8.25 -6.94 -0.45
C ALA A 104 9.72 -7.00 -0.86
N PRO A 105 10.09 -7.93 -1.76
CA PRO A 105 11.37 -7.82 -2.44
C PRO A 105 11.46 -6.46 -3.15
N THR A 106 12.64 -5.84 -3.11
CA THR A 106 12.91 -4.63 -3.88
C THR A 106 12.68 -4.90 -5.36
N VAL A 107 11.90 -4.04 -6.02
CA VAL A 107 11.58 -4.19 -7.44
C VAL A 107 12.35 -3.16 -8.27
N PHE A 108 12.90 -3.60 -9.40
CA PHE A 108 13.53 -2.79 -10.43
C PHE A 108 12.68 -2.86 -11.69
N PRO A 109 11.74 -1.92 -11.88
CA PRO A 109 10.77 -2.02 -12.96
C PRO A 109 11.37 -1.52 -14.28
N PRO A 110 10.93 -2.05 -15.42
CA PRO A 110 11.05 -1.34 -16.69
C PRO A 110 10.12 -0.11 -16.66
N THR A 111 10.49 0.99 -17.34
CA THR A 111 9.64 2.20 -17.43
C THR A 111 8.25 1.93 -17.98
N ASN A 112 7.29 2.72 -17.52
CA ASN A 112 5.93 2.86 -18.07
C ASN A 112 4.98 1.66 -17.88
N PHE A 113 5.26 0.75 -16.97
CA PHE A 113 4.33 -0.33 -16.64
C PHE A 113 3.72 -0.15 -15.24
N LEU A 114 2.41 -0.39 -15.15
CA LEU A 114 1.74 -0.55 -13.86
C LEU A 114 1.95 -1.98 -13.35
N ILE A 115 2.65 -2.14 -12.24
CA ILE A 115 2.97 -3.44 -11.64
C ILE A 115 2.22 -3.57 -10.31
N TRP A 116 1.70 -4.78 -10.04
CA TRP A 116 1.22 -5.15 -8.71
C TRP A 116 2.38 -5.75 -7.91
N VAL A 117 2.65 -5.17 -6.75
CA VAL A 117 3.44 -5.83 -5.71
C VAL A 117 2.46 -6.48 -4.74
N SER A 118 2.47 -7.81 -4.70
CA SER A 118 1.64 -8.61 -3.80
C SER A 118 2.50 -9.25 -2.71
N LEU A 119 2.18 -8.91 -1.47
CA LEU A 119 2.82 -9.45 -0.27
C LEU A 119 1.93 -10.55 0.30
N ASN A 120 2.24 -11.80 -0.03
CA ASN A 120 1.54 -12.96 0.50
C ASN A 120 2.06 -13.26 1.90
N LEU A 121 1.26 -12.87 2.89
CA LEU A 121 1.59 -13.04 4.29
C LEU A 121 1.05 -14.39 4.77
N ILE A 122 1.92 -15.41 4.80
CA ILE A 122 1.68 -16.63 5.58
C ILE A 122 2.18 -16.35 7.00
N ILE A 123 1.52 -15.43 7.70
CA ILE A 123 1.85 -15.20 9.11
C ILE A 123 1.12 -16.29 9.90
N THR A 124 1.89 -17.25 10.40
CA THR A 124 1.43 -18.25 11.37
C THR A 124 1.06 -17.60 12.71
N GLU A 125 1.52 -16.38 12.97
CA GLU A 125 1.16 -15.58 14.15
C GLU A 125 0.32 -14.37 13.72
N SER A 126 -0.84 -14.20 14.34
CA SER A 126 -1.84 -13.20 13.96
C SER A 126 -1.30 -11.79 14.12
N ILE A 127 -1.41 -10.95 13.08
CA ILE A 127 -1.65 -9.52 13.31
C ILE A 127 -2.86 -9.45 14.24
N SER A 128 -2.67 -9.02 15.48
CA SER A 128 -3.70 -9.04 16.51
C SER A 128 -4.62 -7.82 16.46
N ASP A 129 -4.21 -6.78 15.74
CA ASP A 129 -4.95 -5.54 15.59
C ASP A 129 -4.77 -4.93 14.19
N TYR A 130 -5.89 -4.63 13.52
CA TYR A 130 -5.92 -3.92 12.24
C TYR A 130 -6.13 -2.41 12.37
N SER A 131 -6.42 -1.91 13.57
CA SER A 131 -6.77 -0.50 13.80
C SER A 131 -5.63 0.49 13.51
N ALA A 132 -4.39 -0.01 13.51
CA ALA A 132 -3.20 0.82 13.42
C ALA A 132 -2.16 0.28 12.42
N LEU A 133 -2.59 -0.54 11.45
CA LEU A 133 -1.72 -0.97 10.37
C LEU A 133 -1.33 0.21 9.48
N ARG A 134 -0.11 0.16 8.97
CA ARG A 134 0.42 1.18 8.06
C ARG A 134 1.12 0.53 6.88
N VAL A 135 1.19 1.25 5.78
CA VAL A 135 1.98 0.89 4.60
C VAL A 135 3.05 1.94 4.41
N GLU A 136 4.31 1.51 4.36
CA GLU A 136 5.43 2.35 3.94
C GLU A 136 5.78 2.03 2.49
N VAL A 137 5.95 3.07 1.70
CA VAL A 137 6.50 3.02 0.36
C VAL A 137 7.80 3.82 0.33
N GLU A 138 8.82 3.27 -0.31
CA GLU A 138 10.14 3.89 -0.41
C GLU A 138 10.62 3.85 -1.86
N ALA A 139 11.03 5.02 -2.36
CA ALA A 139 11.55 5.19 -3.71
C ALA A 139 13.00 5.66 -3.66
N SER A 140 13.86 5.08 -4.50
CA SER A 140 15.25 5.52 -4.66
C SER A 140 15.67 5.44 -6.13
N GLN A 141 16.38 6.46 -6.62
CA GLN A 141 17.13 6.36 -7.87
C GLN A 141 18.50 5.76 -7.57
N ILE A 142 18.78 4.60 -8.15
CA ILE A 142 20.02 3.85 -7.93
C ILE A 142 21.02 4.00 -9.10
N GLY A 143 20.56 4.54 -10.22
CA GLY A 143 21.39 4.72 -11.42
C GLY A 143 20.73 5.58 -12.49
N GLY A 144 21.45 5.76 -13.59
CA GLY A 144 21.00 6.57 -14.73
C GLY A 144 21.25 8.07 -14.59
N SER A 145 20.95 8.82 -15.65
CA SER A 145 21.12 10.27 -15.71
C SER A 145 19.85 11.03 -16.08
N GLN A 146 18.83 10.33 -16.59
CA GLN A 146 17.48 10.89 -16.70
C GLN A 146 16.93 11.25 -15.33
N THR A 147 15.98 12.20 -15.34
CA THR A 147 15.17 12.47 -14.14
C THR A 147 14.16 11.35 -13.98
N GLY A 148 14.15 10.67 -12.84
CA GLY A 148 13.24 9.54 -12.57
C GLY A 148 12.39 9.77 -11.33
N TRP A 149 11.19 9.20 -11.32
CA TRP A 149 10.33 9.16 -10.14
C TRP A 149 9.39 7.95 -10.18
N ILE A 150 8.85 7.60 -9.01
CA ILE A 150 7.84 6.56 -8.84
C ILE A 150 6.49 7.21 -8.56
N GLU A 151 5.45 6.66 -9.16
CA GLU A 151 4.05 7.00 -8.91
C GLU A 151 3.33 5.78 -8.36
N VAL A 152 2.60 5.94 -7.26
CA VAL A 152 1.73 4.92 -6.67
C VAL A 152 0.30 5.36 -6.95
N ALA A 153 -0.43 4.56 -7.71
CA ALA A 153 -1.82 4.82 -8.08
C ALA A 153 -2.80 4.13 -7.11
N ARG A 154 -2.36 3.07 -6.41
CA ARG A 154 -3.28 2.36 -5.51
C ARG A 154 -2.57 1.57 -4.43
N VAL A 155 -3.17 1.55 -3.24
CA VAL A 155 -2.79 0.66 -2.14
C VAL A 155 -4.04 0.01 -1.56
N ARG A 156 -4.01 -1.31 -1.36
CA ARG A 156 -5.07 -2.04 -0.62
C ARG A 156 -4.52 -3.25 0.10
N PHE A 157 -5.05 -3.52 1.29
CA PHE A 157 -4.70 -4.70 2.07
C PHE A 157 -5.91 -5.63 2.18
N GLN A 158 -5.82 -6.81 1.57
CA GLN A 158 -6.84 -7.83 1.66
C GLN A 158 -6.71 -8.59 2.99
N ILE A 159 -7.79 -8.68 3.74
CA ILE A 159 -7.89 -9.47 4.99
C ILE A 159 -8.90 -10.62 4.82
N PRO A 160 -8.81 -11.67 5.66
CA PRO A 160 -9.81 -12.73 5.67
C PRO A 160 -11.20 -12.18 5.98
N ASP A 161 -12.21 -12.79 5.36
CA ASP A 161 -13.61 -12.47 5.64
C ASP A 161 -13.91 -12.79 7.11
N GLU A 162 -14.75 -11.96 7.75
CA GLU A 162 -15.38 -12.35 9.01
C GLU A 162 -16.08 -13.70 8.80
N ALA A 163 -15.73 -14.69 9.61
CA ALA A 163 -16.50 -15.92 9.72
C ALA A 163 -17.97 -15.54 9.85
N THR A 164 -18.74 -15.81 8.80
CA THR A 164 -20.20 -15.64 8.81
C THR A 164 -20.67 -16.45 9.99
N GLY A 165 -20.99 -15.79 11.11
CA GLY A 165 -21.49 -16.45 12.29
C GLY A 165 -22.76 -17.15 11.85
N GLY A 166 -22.67 -18.43 11.50
CA GLY A 166 -23.82 -19.26 11.22
C GLY A 166 -24.64 -19.14 12.49
N ASN A 167 -25.80 -18.50 12.40
CA ASN A 167 -26.68 -18.31 13.55
C ASN A 167 -26.77 -19.67 14.23
N ALA A 168 -26.12 -19.81 15.38
CA ALA A 168 -26.18 -21.05 16.12
C ALA A 168 -27.64 -21.16 16.52
N SER A 169 -28.41 -22.00 15.83
CA SER A 169 -29.80 -22.23 16.12
C SER A 169 -29.89 -22.61 17.59
N LYS A 170 -30.38 -21.69 18.43
CA LYS A 170 -30.64 -21.99 19.83
C LYS A 170 -31.77 -23.01 19.83
N ILE A 171 -31.43 -24.28 20.01
CA ILE A 171 -32.41 -25.33 20.28
C ILE A 171 -32.88 -25.11 21.70
N TYR A 172 -34.06 -24.53 21.86
CA TYR A 172 -34.74 -24.48 23.16
C TYR A 172 -35.38 -25.85 23.40
N LEU A 173 -34.91 -26.60 24.40
CA LEU A 173 -35.66 -27.73 24.94
C LEU A 173 -36.82 -27.16 25.78
N ILE A 174 -38.05 -27.41 25.34
CA ILE A 174 -39.24 -27.20 26.17
C ILE A 174 -39.42 -28.50 26.97
N THR A 175 -39.23 -28.42 28.28
CA THR A 175 -39.53 -29.49 29.25
C THR A 175 -40.79 -29.17 30.01
#